data_AF-A0A850C3M1-F1
#
_entry.id   AF-A0A850C3M1-F1
#
_cell.length_a   1.000
_cell.length_b   1.000
_cell.length_c   1.000
_cell.angle_alpha   90.00
_cell.angle_beta   90.00
_cell.angle_gamma   90.00
#
_symmetry.space_group_name_H-M   'P 1'
#
loop_
_entity.id
_entity.type
_entity.pdbx_description
1 polymer ?
#
loop_
_entity_poly.entity_id
_entity_poly.type
_entity_poly.pdbx_seq_one_letter_code
_entity_poly.pdbx_strand_id
1 'polypeptide(L)' 'MLIISTTSSINLQAKLFRGFADPSRLSILEALRESECTVSDLVQTTGLTQPNVSNHLACLRD' A
#
# COMPACT_ATOMS: atom_id res chain seq x y z
N MET A 1 -0.81 32.20 14.05
CA MET A 1 -1.98 31.30 13.96
C MET A 1 -1.55 30.09 13.12
N LEU A 2 -1.08 29.02 13.79
CA LEU A 2 -0.52 27.80 13.21
C LEU A 2 -1.65 26.80 12.87
N ILE A 3 -2.42 27.05 11.80
CA ILE A 3 -3.51 26.12 11.38
C ILE A 3 -3.11 25.29 10.14
N ILE A 4 -1.99 25.63 9.50
CA ILE A 4 -1.56 24.99 8.25
C ILE A 4 -0.97 23.59 8.51
N SER A 5 -0.35 23.36 9.68
CA SER A 5 0.35 22.10 9.99
C SER A 5 -0.60 20.92 10.26
N THR A 6 -1.74 21.14 10.90
CA THR A 6 -2.66 20.06 11.32
C THR A 6 -3.45 19.50 10.14
N THR A 7 -3.96 20.37 9.25
CA THR A 7 -4.72 19.96 8.07
C THR A 7 -3.86 19.16 7.08
N SER A 8 -2.60 19.55 6.91
CA SER A 8 -1.65 18.79 6.09
C SER A 8 -1.39 17.39 6.67
N SER A 9 -1.21 17.29 7.99
CA SER A 9 -1.05 16.01 8.69
C SER A 9 -2.28 15.10 8.55
N ILE A 10 -3.49 15.64 8.69
CA ILE A 10 -4.74 14.88 8.53
C ILE A 10 -4.89 14.36 7.10
N ASN A 11 -4.58 15.17 6.08
CA ASN A 11 -4.64 14.72 4.69
C ASN A 11 -3.64 13.61 4.40
N LEU A 12 -2.42 13.69 4.96
CA LEU A 12 -1.43 12.62 4.84
C LEU A 12 -1.90 11.32 5.50
N GLN A 13 -2.43 11.41 6.72
CA GLN A 13 -3.01 10.26 7.43
C GLN A 13 -4.17 9.64 6.63
N ALA A 14 -5.08 10.46 6.11
CA ALA A 14 -6.19 9.99 5.28
C ALA A 14 -5.71 9.28 4.01
N LYS A 15 -4.65 9.80 3.35
CA LYS A 15 -4.05 9.14 2.18
C LYS A 15 -3.46 7.78 2.55
N LEU A 16 -2.72 7.69 3.66
CA LEU A 16 -2.16 6.44 4.18
C LEU A 16 -3.27 5.41 4.49
N PHE A 17 -4.29 5.80 5.23
CA PHE A 17 -5.40 4.91 5.57
C PHE A 17 -6.17 4.44 4.32
N ARG A 18 -6.36 5.31 3.33
CA ARG A 18 -6.93 4.91 2.02
C ARG A 18 -6.03 3.91 1.31
N GLY A 19 -4.71 4.05 1.40
CA GLY A 19 -3.74 3.06 0.94
C GLY A 19 -3.91 1.71 1.64
N PHE A 20 -4.21 1.69 2.93
CA PHE A 20 -4.37 0.45 3.70
C PHE A 20 -5.78 -0.15 3.70
N ALA A 21 -6.80 0.59 3.27
CA ALA A 21 -8.20 0.14 3.30
C ALA A 21 -8.59 -0.87 2.19
N ASP A 22 -7.63 -1.59 1.61
CA ASP A 22 -7.84 -2.53 0.51
C ASP A 22 -7.20 -3.88 0.84
N PRO A 23 -7.99 -4.98 0.85
CA PRO A 23 -7.50 -6.30 1.22
C PRO A 23 -6.34 -6.80 0.36
N SER A 24 -6.33 -6.48 -0.95
CA SER A 24 -5.25 -6.87 -1.85
C SER A 24 -3.95 -6.15 -1.48
N ARG A 25 -4.01 -4.85 -1.22
CA ARG A 25 -2.85 -4.07 -0.74
C ARG A 25 -2.36 -4.55 0.62
N LEU A 26 -3.26 -4.88 1.55
CA LEU A 26 -2.87 -5.46 2.83
C LEU A 26 -2.18 -6.82 2.65
N SER A 27 -2.68 -7.69 1.79
CA SER A 27 -2.04 -9.00 1.53
C SER A 27 -0.62 -8.86 0.98
N ILE A 28 -0.38 -7.87 0.11
CA ILE A 28 0.95 -7.53 -0.40
C ILE A 28 1.85 -7.01 0.73
N LEU A 29 1.35 -6.13 1.60
CA LEU A 29 2.11 -5.60 2.73
C LEU A 29 2.46 -6.69 3.75
N GLU A 30 1.53 -7.61 4.04
CA GLU A 30 1.79 -8.76 4.92
C GLU A 30 2.92 -9.63 4.34
N ALA A 31 2.89 -9.94 3.04
CA ALA A 31 3.97 -10.70 2.41
C ALA A 31 5.33 -9.97 2.47
N LEU A 32 5.35 -8.66 2.21
CA LEU A 32 6.57 -7.84 2.29
C LEU A 32 7.08 -7.66 3.74
N ARG A 33 6.20 -7.76 4.73
CA ARG A 33 6.58 -7.69 6.16
C ARG A 33 7.36 -8.92 6.59
N GLU A 34 7.04 -10.08 6.04
CA GLU A 34 7.74 -11.33 6.37
C GLU A 34 9.14 -11.38 5.72
N SER A 35 9.28 -10.93 4.46
CA SER A 35 10.58 -10.83 3.78
C SER A 35 10.54 -9.95 2.53
N GLU A 36 11.72 -9.57 2.04
CA GLU A 36 11.86 -9.00 0.69
C GLU A 36 11.30 -9.99 -0.36
N CYS A 37 10.52 -9.48 -1.31
CA CYS A 37 9.81 -10.27 -2.31
C CYS A 37 9.93 -9.62 -3.70
N THR A 38 10.04 -10.44 -4.74
CA THR A 38 9.84 -9.99 -6.12
C THR A 38 8.35 -9.88 -6.46
N VAL A 39 8.02 -9.21 -7.57
CA VAL A 39 6.62 -9.15 -8.06
C VAL A 39 6.07 -10.55 -8.33
N SER A 40 6.89 -11.47 -8.82
CA SER A 40 6.50 -12.86 -9.07
C SER A 40 6.17 -13.60 -7.76
N ASP A 41 6.96 -13.39 -6.71
CA ASP A 41 6.70 -13.98 -5.39
C ASP A 41 5.38 -13.47 -4.81
N LEU A 42 5.10 -12.17 -4.98
CA LEU A 42 3.84 -11.57 -4.56
C LEU A 42 2.64 -12.12 -5.33
N VAL A 43 2.77 -12.30 -6.65
CA VAL A 43 1.73 -12.96 -7.47
C VAL A 43 1.45 -14.37 -6.94
N GLN A 44 2.49 -15.15 -6.67
CA GLN A 44 2.35 -16.51 -6.16
C GLN A 44 1.72 -16.55 -4.76
N THR A 45 2.15 -15.66 -3.86
CA THR A 45 1.73 -15.68 -2.45
C THR A 45 0.34 -15.10 -2.25
N THR A 46 -0.03 -14.06 -3.01
CA THR A 46 -1.32 -13.37 -2.87
C THR A 46 -2.42 -13.95 -3.77
N GLY A 47 -2.06 -14.71 -4.81
CA GLY A 47 -3.00 -15.20 -5.82
C GLY A 47 -3.54 -14.11 -6.76
N LEU A 48 -3.04 -12.88 -6.66
CA LEU A 48 -3.40 -11.77 -7.54
C LEU A 48 -2.69 -11.90 -8.89
N THR A 49 -3.30 -11.34 -9.94
CA THR A 49 -2.63 -11.25 -11.24
C THR A 49 -1.47 -10.25 -11.18
N GLN A 50 -0.44 -10.46 -12.01
CA GLN A 50 0.71 -9.55 -12.08
C GLN A 50 0.32 -8.08 -12.35
N PRO A 51 -0.62 -7.76 -13.27
CA PRO A 51 -1.07 -6.38 -13.45
C PRO A 51 -1.69 -5.78 -12.18
N ASN A 52 -2.47 -6.57 -11.42
CA ASN A 52 -3.04 -6.12 -10.16
C ASN A 52 -1.97 -5.86 -9.10
N VAL A 53 -1.00 -6.78 -8.95
CA VAL A 53 0.12 -6.60 -8.02
C VAL A 53 0.90 -5.31 -8.35
N SER A 54 1.26 -5.09 -9.62
CA SER A 54 1.98 -3.88 -10.04
C SER A 54 1.19 -2.60 -9.77
N ASN A 55 -0.11 -2.60 -10.06
CA ASN A 55 -0.99 -1.44 -9.82
C ASN A 55 -1.10 -1.14 -8.31
N HIS A 56 -1.22 -2.17 -7.48
CA HIS A 56 -1.28 -2.02 -6.04
C HIS A 56 0.04 -1.55 -5.43
N LEU A 57 1.19 -2.06 -5.91
CA LEU A 57 2.51 -1.59 -5.50
C LEU A 57 2.74 -0.12 -5.88
N ALA A 58 2.29 0.30 -7.07
CA ALA A 58 2.33 1.71 -7.45
C ALA A 58 1.51 2.58 -6.47
N CYS A 59 0.29 2.15 -6.15
CA CYS A 59 -0.56 2.85 -5.17
C CYS A 59 0.05 2.88 -3.76
N LEU A 60 0.79 1.86 -3.34
CA LEU A 60 1.44 1.81 -2.02
C LEU A 60 2.70 2.65 -1.94
N ARG A 61 3.40 2.85 -3.07
CA ARG A 61 4.60 3.67 -3.17
C ARG A 61 4.30 5.17 -3.18
N ASP A 62 3.18 5.58 -3.79
CA ASP A 62 2.82 6.97 -4.06
C ASP A 62 2.20 7.71 -2.86
#